data_AF-A0A929G4F1-F1
#
_entry.id   AF-A0A929G4F1-F1
#
_cell.length_a   1.000
_cell.length_b   1.000
_cell.length_c   1.000
_cell.angle_alpha   90.00
_cell.angle_beta   90.00
_cell.angle_gamma   90.00
#
_symmetry.space_group_name_H-M   'P 1'
#
loop_
_entity.id
_entity.type
_entity.pdbx_description
1 polymer ?
#
loop_
_entity_poly.entity_id
_entity_poly.type
_entity_poly.pdbx_seq_one_letter_code
_entity_poly.pdbx_strand_id
1 'polypeptide(L)'
;MPTTELHTGETIIDVAIREYGNISGIFNLTKDNDLSFSSYVAPGSELIIDDTADYSEFQGISYEQIKQEQKNFVATLSGQNIFDISIQEFGTIEGIFNIIKNNNYSLSTKINAGTSINTTGDVIDKLVYNYFAAKSKPVTGSDIIVGAEPVLEGIGYWAIENNFRIG
;
A
#
# COMPACT_ATOMS: atom_id res chain seq x y z
N MET A 1 -13.63 -16.08 41.56
CA MET A 1 -14.13 -15.22 40.48
C MET A 1 -15.39 -15.85 39.95
N PRO A 2 -16.42 -15.07 39.57
CA PRO A 2 -17.60 -15.66 38.95
C PRO A 2 -17.21 -16.34 37.63
N THR A 3 -17.94 -17.39 37.28
CA THR A 3 -17.72 -18.17 36.05
C THR A 3 -19.06 -18.37 35.33
N THR A 4 -18.99 -18.57 34.02
CA THR A 4 -20.11 -18.98 33.18
C THR A 4 -19.73 -20.22 32.37
N GLU A 5 -20.70 -21.06 32.04
CA GLU A 5 -20.51 -22.16 31.11
C GLU A 5 -20.72 -21.68 29.66
N LEU A 6 -19.87 -22.16 28.75
CA LEU A 6 -20.07 -22.01 27.31
C LEU A 6 -21.09 -23.04 26.82
N HIS A 7 -22.22 -22.60 26.27
CA HIS A 7 -23.23 -23.52 25.77
C HIS A 7 -22.92 -24.07 24.38
N THR A 8 -23.56 -25.19 24.04
CA THR A 8 -23.46 -25.77 22.69
C THR A 8 -23.92 -24.77 21.64
N GLY A 9 -23.03 -24.43 20.71
CA GLY A 9 -23.31 -23.49 19.62
C GLY A 9 -22.97 -22.03 19.93
N GLU A 10 -22.57 -21.70 21.16
CA GLU A 10 -22.06 -20.37 21.50
C GLU A 10 -20.58 -20.23 21.10
N THR A 11 -20.22 -19.03 20.69
CA THR A 11 -18.83 -18.57 20.56
C THR A 11 -18.44 -17.72 21.76
N ILE A 12 -17.14 -17.42 21.91
CA ILE A 12 -16.64 -16.45 22.91
C ILE A 12 -17.34 -15.09 22.76
N ILE A 13 -17.68 -14.71 21.53
CA ILE A 13 -18.40 -13.47 21.23
C ILE A 13 -19.82 -13.51 21.82
N ASP A 14 -20.52 -14.64 21.66
CA ASP A 14 -21.88 -14.81 22.16
C ASP A 14 -21.91 -14.77 23.70
N VAL A 15 -20.96 -15.44 24.36
CA VAL A 15 -20.81 -15.39 25.82
C VAL A 15 -20.48 -13.98 26.29
N ALA A 16 -19.57 -13.28 25.61
CA ALA A 16 -19.23 -11.92 25.97
C ALA A 16 -20.43 -10.96 25.90
N ILE A 17 -21.24 -11.06 24.85
CA ILE A 17 -22.44 -10.23 24.72
C ILE A 17 -23.50 -10.64 25.76
N ARG A 18 -23.66 -11.94 26.04
CA ARG A 18 -24.61 -12.46 27.03
C ARG A 18 -24.30 -11.98 28.44
N GLU A 19 -23.03 -12.07 28.85
CA GLU A 19 -22.62 -11.78 30.22
C GLU A 19 -22.34 -10.29 30.46
N TYR A 20 -21.72 -9.59 29.51
CA TYR A 20 -21.35 -8.16 29.67
C TYR A 20 -22.32 -7.19 28.98
N GLY A 21 -23.33 -7.71 28.25
CA GLY A 21 -24.35 -6.91 27.56
C GLY A 21 -23.86 -6.09 26.36
N ASN A 22 -22.57 -6.17 26.01
CA ASN A 22 -21.96 -5.39 24.94
C ASN A 22 -20.75 -6.10 24.30
N ILE A 23 -20.38 -5.67 23.09
CA ILE A 23 -19.29 -6.29 22.32
C ILE A 23 -17.90 -6.07 22.94
N SER A 24 -17.71 -5.01 23.74
CA SER A 24 -16.44 -4.73 24.42
C SER A 24 -16.14 -5.76 25.52
N GLY A 25 -17.15 -6.49 26.00
CA GLY A 25 -17.00 -7.61 26.93
C GLY A 25 -16.08 -8.71 26.43
N ILE A 26 -15.86 -8.82 25.10
CA ILE A 26 -14.95 -9.80 24.50
C ILE A 26 -13.54 -9.63 25.07
N PHE A 27 -13.07 -8.39 25.23
CA PHE A 27 -11.70 -8.13 25.66
C PHE A 27 -11.42 -8.67 27.07
N ASN A 28 -12.35 -8.47 28.01
CA ASN A 28 -12.18 -9.00 29.36
C ASN A 28 -12.34 -10.50 29.40
N LEU A 29 -13.37 -11.04 28.74
CA LEU A 29 -13.55 -12.48 28.65
C LEU A 29 -12.30 -13.18 28.09
N THR A 30 -11.68 -12.61 27.05
CA THR A 30 -10.44 -13.16 26.48
C THR A 30 -9.23 -12.98 27.39
N LYS A 31 -9.09 -11.82 28.04
CA LYS A 31 -7.98 -11.51 28.96
C LYS A 31 -8.01 -12.40 30.20
N ASP A 32 -9.17 -12.54 30.83
CA ASP A 32 -9.32 -13.25 32.11
C ASP A 32 -9.18 -14.77 31.96
N ASN A 33 -9.33 -15.26 30.72
CA ASN A 33 -9.22 -16.68 30.38
C ASN A 33 -7.95 -17.00 29.56
N ASP A 34 -7.05 -16.04 29.35
CA ASP A 34 -5.86 -16.19 28.49
C ASP A 34 -6.19 -16.74 27.08
N LEU A 35 -7.31 -16.28 26.51
CA LEU A 35 -7.82 -16.69 25.19
C LEU A 35 -7.62 -15.58 24.15
N SER A 36 -7.72 -15.96 22.88
CA SER A 36 -8.00 -15.05 21.76
C SER A 36 -9.50 -15.04 21.47
N PHE A 37 -10.04 -13.97 20.89
CA PHE A 37 -11.43 -13.95 20.40
C PHE A 37 -11.68 -14.98 19.29
N SER A 38 -10.60 -15.44 18.62
CA SER A 38 -10.63 -16.51 17.62
C SER A 38 -10.35 -17.90 18.19
N SER A 39 -10.15 -18.02 19.50
CA SER A 39 -9.91 -19.33 20.14
C SER A 39 -11.16 -20.21 20.02
N TYR A 40 -10.94 -21.49 19.71
CA TYR A 40 -11.97 -22.49 19.89
C TYR A 40 -12.04 -22.89 21.37
N VAL A 41 -13.24 -22.82 21.95
CA VAL A 41 -13.53 -23.28 23.30
C VAL A 41 -14.64 -24.32 23.19
N ALA A 42 -14.45 -25.47 23.80
CA ALA A 42 -15.43 -26.55 23.71
C ALA A 42 -16.69 -26.23 24.54
N PRO A 43 -17.89 -26.57 24.07
CA PRO A 43 -19.09 -26.49 24.91
C PRO A 43 -18.91 -27.21 26.25
N GLY A 44 -19.43 -26.62 27.31
CA GLY A 44 -19.25 -27.08 28.70
C GLY A 44 -17.99 -26.55 29.38
N SER A 45 -17.16 -25.76 28.69
CA SER A 45 -16.02 -25.09 29.33
C SER A 45 -16.50 -23.98 30.26
N GLU A 46 -15.90 -23.88 31.43
CA GLU A 46 -16.11 -22.75 32.34
C GLU A 46 -15.19 -21.59 31.97
N LEU A 47 -15.78 -20.41 31.80
CA LEU A 47 -15.07 -19.16 31.52
C LEU A 47 -15.19 -18.22 32.72
N ILE A 48 -14.07 -17.64 33.12
CA ILE A 48 -13.98 -16.59 34.13
C ILE A 48 -14.65 -15.33 33.57
N ILE A 49 -15.55 -14.75 34.35
CA ILE A 49 -16.18 -13.46 34.07
C ILE A 49 -15.80 -12.47 35.15
N ASP A 50 -15.36 -11.28 34.77
CA ASP A 50 -15.09 -10.17 35.69
C ASP A 50 -15.81 -8.91 35.20
N ASP A 51 -17.04 -8.72 35.68
CA ASP A 51 -17.90 -7.58 35.36
C ASP A 51 -17.54 -6.31 36.16
N THR A 52 -16.39 -6.28 36.85
CA THR A 52 -15.94 -5.09 37.60
C THR A 52 -15.19 -4.08 36.73
N ALA A 53 -14.92 -4.40 35.47
CA ALA A 53 -14.20 -3.51 34.57
C ALA A 53 -15.08 -2.34 34.11
N ASP A 54 -14.59 -1.12 34.34
CA ASP A 54 -15.23 0.10 33.84
C ASP A 54 -14.96 0.24 32.33
N TYR A 55 -16.02 0.12 31.52
CA TYR A 55 -15.97 0.22 30.06
C TYR A 55 -16.06 1.64 29.53
N SER A 56 -16.17 2.66 30.41
CA SER A 56 -16.23 4.07 30.00
C SER A 56 -14.92 4.58 29.39
N GLU A 57 -13.80 3.89 29.62
CA GLU A 57 -12.48 4.27 29.10
C GLU A 57 -12.17 3.71 27.70
N PHE A 58 -12.96 2.77 27.18
CA PHE A 58 -12.72 2.24 25.83
C PHE A 58 -13.19 3.23 24.77
N GLN A 59 -12.29 4.13 24.38
CA GLN A 59 -12.44 4.96 23.18
C GLN A 59 -12.24 4.05 21.97
N GLY A 60 -13.31 3.37 21.53
CA GLY A 60 -13.28 2.57 20.31
C GLY A 60 -12.76 3.42 19.15
N ILE A 61 -11.89 2.85 18.33
CA ILE A 61 -11.46 3.52 17.09
C ILE A 61 -12.71 3.60 16.19
N SER A 62 -13.16 4.81 15.88
CA SER A 62 -14.32 4.99 15.02
C SER A 62 -14.03 4.51 13.60
N TYR A 63 -15.06 4.08 12.87
CA TYR A 63 -14.92 3.74 11.45
C TYR A 63 -14.27 4.89 10.65
N GLU A 64 -14.56 6.15 11.00
CA GLU A 64 -13.96 7.34 10.39
C GLU A 64 -12.47 7.50 10.74
N GLN A 65 -12.04 7.09 11.93
CA GLN A 65 -10.62 7.03 12.29
C GLN A 65 -9.89 5.92 11.52
N ILE A 66 -10.55 4.79 11.24
CA ILE A 66 -10.03 3.71 10.40
C ILE A 66 -9.99 4.14 8.92
N LYS A 67 -10.94 4.96 8.48
CA LYS A 67 -11.06 5.47 7.11
C LYS A 67 -10.17 6.69 6.83
N GLN A 68 -9.30 7.10 7.76
CA GLN A 68 -8.25 8.04 7.39
C GLN A 68 -7.42 7.38 6.29
N GLU A 69 -7.57 7.88 5.06
CA GLU A 69 -6.80 7.41 3.92
C GLU A 69 -5.33 7.47 4.30
N GLN A 70 -4.70 6.30 4.43
CA GLN A 70 -3.29 6.24 4.77
C GLN A 70 -2.55 6.93 3.64
N LYS A 71 -2.05 8.15 3.93
CA LYS A 71 -1.44 8.95 2.90
C LYS A 71 -0.15 8.30 2.46
N ASN A 72 -0.16 7.76 1.26
CA ASN A 72 1.00 7.11 0.68
C ASN A 72 1.76 8.14 -0.15
N PHE A 73 3.07 8.22 0.09
CA PHE A 73 3.96 9.11 -0.64
C PHE A 73 5.14 8.32 -1.20
N VAL A 74 5.48 8.62 -2.45
CA VAL A 74 6.67 8.06 -3.11
C VAL A 74 7.58 9.18 -3.60
N ALA A 75 8.88 9.02 -3.35
CA ALA A 75 9.90 9.90 -3.94
C ALA A 75 10.19 9.45 -5.37
N THR A 76 10.16 10.40 -6.30
CA THR A 76 10.36 10.14 -7.73
C THR A 76 11.82 9.92 -8.08
N LEU A 77 12.09 9.01 -9.02
CA LEU A 77 13.42 8.82 -9.56
C LEU A 77 13.69 9.77 -10.74
N SER A 78 14.97 9.96 -11.07
CA SER A 78 15.36 10.72 -12.26
C SER A 78 14.80 10.06 -13.52
N GLY A 79 14.18 10.88 -14.38
CA GLY A 79 13.55 10.42 -15.63
C GLY A 79 12.18 9.77 -15.46
N GLN A 80 11.64 9.63 -14.26
CA GLN A 80 10.27 9.13 -14.08
C GLN A 80 9.23 10.19 -14.46
N ASN A 81 8.22 9.75 -15.19
CA ASN A 81 7.04 10.56 -15.48
C ASN A 81 5.80 10.04 -14.72
N ILE A 82 4.66 10.72 -14.87
CA ILE A 82 3.41 10.36 -14.18
C ILE A 82 2.87 8.97 -14.54
N PHE A 83 3.18 8.47 -15.74
CA PHE A 83 2.78 7.14 -16.21
C PHE A 83 3.65 6.05 -15.56
N ASP A 84 4.95 6.30 -15.40
CA ASP A 84 5.85 5.38 -14.70
C ASP A 84 5.39 5.20 -13.24
N ILE A 85 5.06 6.31 -12.58
CA ILE A 85 4.61 6.31 -11.18
C ILE A 85 3.25 5.63 -11.04
N SER A 86 2.34 5.81 -11.99
CA SER A 86 1.02 5.17 -11.92
C SER A 86 1.10 3.65 -12.04
N ILE A 87 1.93 3.15 -12.96
CA ILE A 87 2.18 1.71 -13.11
C ILE A 87 2.88 1.16 -11.86
N GLN A 88 3.87 1.88 -11.33
CA GLN A 88 4.61 1.46 -10.14
C GLN A 88 3.70 1.35 -8.90
N GLU A 89 2.83 2.33 -8.67
CA GLU A 89 2.12 2.48 -7.39
C GLU A 89 0.69 1.93 -7.43
N PHE A 90 0.06 1.85 -8.62
CA PHE A 90 -1.29 1.33 -8.78
C PHE A 90 -1.37 0.09 -9.67
N GLY A 91 -0.24 -0.31 -10.29
CA GLY A 91 -0.19 -1.42 -11.23
C GLY A 91 -0.76 -1.12 -12.61
N THR A 92 -1.27 0.09 -12.84
CA THR A 92 -1.98 0.41 -14.07
C THR A 92 -2.00 1.91 -14.40
N ILE A 93 -2.28 2.22 -15.66
CA ILE A 93 -2.32 3.58 -16.18
C ILE A 93 -3.50 4.40 -15.60
N GLU A 94 -4.62 3.77 -15.26
CA GLU A 94 -5.77 4.43 -14.63
C GLU A 94 -5.42 5.08 -13.29
N GLY A 95 -4.37 4.60 -12.61
CA GLY A 95 -3.84 5.21 -11.39
C GLY A 95 -3.40 6.66 -11.55
N ILE A 96 -3.18 7.14 -12.78
CA ILE A 96 -2.88 8.54 -13.08
C ILE A 96 -3.96 9.48 -12.54
N PHE A 97 -5.24 9.09 -12.58
CA PHE A 97 -6.32 9.95 -12.10
C PHE A 97 -6.25 10.17 -10.59
N ASN A 98 -5.80 9.16 -9.83
CA ASN A 98 -5.53 9.32 -8.39
C ASN A 98 -4.37 10.29 -8.18
N ILE A 99 -3.27 10.15 -8.92
CA ILE A 99 -2.10 11.03 -8.79
C ILE A 99 -2.47 12.49 -9.12
N ILE A 100 -3.18 12.72 -10.23
CA ILE A 100 -3.61 14.05 -10.67
C ILE A 100 -4.50 14.71 -9.60
N LYS A 101 -5.51 13.97 -9.11
CA LYS A 101 -6.44 14.45 -8.09
C LYS A 101 -5.73 14.76 -6.77
N ASN A 102 -4.82 13.89 -6.34
CA ASN A 102 -4.18 14.00 -5.03
C ASN A 102 -3.07 15.05 -4.96
N ASN A 103 -2.46 15.40 -6.09
CA ASN A 103 -1.32 16.31 -6.16
C ASN A 103 -1.63 17.64 -6.89
N ASN A 104 -2.86 17.82 -7.40
CA ASN A 104 -3.26 18.94 -8.25
C ASN A 104 -2.36 19.11 -9.50
N TYR A 105 -2.00 17.98 -10.13
CA TYR A 105 -1.15 17.96 -11.32
C TYR A 105 -1.96 17.84 -12.61
N SER A 106 -1.37 18.25 -13.72
CA SER A 106 -1.86 17.92 -15.06
C SER A 106 -1.11 16.71 -15.63
N LEU A 107 -1.66 16.08 -16.67
CA LEU A 107 -0.99 15.00 -17.41
C LEU A 107 0.38 15.42 -17.98
N SER A 108 0.55 16.71 -18.31
CA SER A 108 1.78 17.27 -18.88
C SER A 108 2.75 17.79 -17.82
N THR A 109 2.44 17.63 -16.54
CA THR A 109 3.29 18.12 -15.46
C THR A 109 4.63 17.38 -15.49
N LYS A 110 5.73 18.16 -15.61
CA LYS A 110 7.08 17.62 -15.46
C LYS A 110 7.35 17.35 -13.98
N ILE A 111 7.75 16.13 -13.69
CA ILE A 111 8.06 15.68 -12.33
C ILE A 111 9.58 15.61 -12.20
N ASN A 112 10.14 16.41 -11.29
CA ASN A 112 11.58 16.39 -11.02
C ASN A 112 11.93 15.20 -10.12
N ALA A 113 13.17 14.71 -10.18
CA ALA A 113 13.65 13.70 -9.27
C ALA A 113 13.57 14.16 -7.80
N GLY A 114 13.27 13.24 -6.88
CA GLY A 114 13.13 13.51 -5.46
C GLY A 114 11.83 14.21 -5.07
N THR A 115 10.92 14.45 -6.01
CA THR A 115 9.60 15.01 -5.72
C THR A 115 8.78 13.97 -4.96
N SER A 116 8.18 14.37 -3.84
CA SER A 116 7.26 13.52 -3.07
C SER A 116 5.87 13.57 -3.68
N ILE A 117 5.41 12.45 -4.23
CA ILE A 117 4.12 12.32 -4.91
C ILE A 117 3.15 11.58 -4.01
N ASN A 118 1.97 12.17 -3.79
CA ASN A 118 0.87 11.54 -3.08
C ASN A 118 0.22 10.47 -3.97
N THR A 119 0.43 9.21 -3.64
CA THR A 119 -0.11 8.03 -4.33
C THR A 119 -1.17 7.30 -3.50
N THR A 120 -1.87 8.05 -2.64
CA THR A 120 -3.01 7.53 -1.87
C THR A 120 -4.09 6.99 -2.78
N GLY A 121 -4.48 5.74 -2.55
CA GLY A 121 -5.52 5.04 -3.30
C GLY A 121 -5.24 3.55 -3.35
N ASP A 122 -6.22 2.79 -3.82
CA ASP A 122 -6.09 1.34 -3.91
C ASP A 122 -5.24 0.91 -5.10
N VAL A 123 -4.37 -0.07 -4.87
CA VAL A 123 -3.67 -0.78 -5.95
C VAL A 123 -4.71 -1.50 -6.81
N ILE A 124 -4.75 -1.17 -8.10
CA ILE A 124 -5.74 -1.70 -9.05
C ILE A 124 -5.27 -3.06 -9.57
N ASP A 125 -4.03 -3.14 -10.07
CA ASP A 125 -3.40 -4.41 -10.49
C ASP A 125 -2.27 -4.80 -9.53
N LYS A 126 -2.56 -5.77 -8.66
CA LYS A 126 -1.61 -6.27 -7.66
C LYS A 126 -0.45 -7.04 -8.27
N LEU A 127 -0.62 -7.71 -9.41
CA LEU A 127 0.47 -8.47 -10.05
C LEU A 127 1.53 -7.51 -10.58
N VAL A 128 1.10 -6.47 -11.29
CA VAL A 128 2.02 -5.45 -11.85
C VAL A 128 2.67 -4.64 -10.74
N TYR A 129 1.89 -4.21 -9.74
CA TYR A 129 2.42 -3.54 -8.56
C TYR A 129 3.52 -4.37 -7.87
N ASN A 130 3.23 -5.65 -7.57
CA ASN A 130 4.20 -6.54 -6.91
C ASN A 130 5.44 -6.80 -7.78
N TYR A 131 5.26 -6.89 -9.10
CA TYR A 131 6.38 -7.04 -10.03
C TYR A 131 7.37 -5.88 -9.91
N PHE A 132 6.89 -4.63 -9.96
CA PHE A 132 7.74 -3.45 -9.87
C PHE A 132 8.19 -3.12 -8.44
N ALA A 133 7.50 -3.61 -7.42
CA ALA A 133 7.97 -3.56 -6.04
C ALA A 133 9.20 -4.47 -5.82
N ALA A 134 9.26 -5.61 -6.49
CA ALA A 134 10.37 -6.58 -6.38
C ALA A 134 11.50 -6.37 -7.42
N LYS A 135 11.29 -5.51 -8.41
CA LYS A 135 12.21 -5.27 -9.54
C LYS A 135 12.59 -3.79 -9.64
N SER A 136 13.34 -3.45 -10.68
CA SER A 136 13.65 -2.06 -10.99
C SER A 136 12.39 -1.30 -11.36
N LYS A 137 12.25 -0.08 -10.82
CA LYS A 137 11.14 0.82 -11.09
C LYS A 137 11.15 1.28 -12.56
N PRO A 138 9.98 1.45 -13.19
CA PRO A 138 9.90 1.93 -14.56
C PRO A 138 10.44 3.36 -14.67
N VAL A 139 11.18 3.65 -15.73
CA VAL A 139 11.72 4.97 -16.06
C VAL A 139 11.65 5.13 -17.57
N THR A 140 10.69 5.90 -18.07
CA THR A 140 10.52 6.12 -19.51
C THR A 140 11.28 7.35 -20.00
N GLY A 141 11.44 8.38 -19.15
CA GLY A 141 12.08 9.65 -19.51
C GLY A 141 13.61 9.61 -19.53
N SER A 142 14.23 8.44 -19.63
CA SER A 142 15.64 8.38 -19.97
C SER A 142 15.86 8.98 -21.35
N ASP A 143 16.72 9.99 -21.44
CA ASP A 143 17.39 10.37 -22.68
C ASP A 143 18.28 9.20 -23.11
N ILE A 144 17.67 8.11 -23.58
CA ILE A 144 18.38 7.22 -24.48
C ILE A 144 18.62 8.10 -25.69
N ILE A 145 19.86 8.54 -25.86
CA ILE A 145 20.30 9.15 -27.11
C ILE A 145 20.25 8.05 -28.17
N VAL A 146 19.05 7.75 -28.66
CA VAL A 146 18.83 6.91 -29.84
C VAL A 146 19.25 7.77 -31.02
N GLY A 147 20.55 7.78 -31.30
CA GLY A 147 21.12 8.63 -32.36
C GLY A 147 22.49 9.25 -32.06
N ALA A 148 23.14 8.94 -30.93
CA ALA A 148 24.59 9.08 -30.89
C ALA A 148 25.13 7.94 -31.76
N GLU A 149 25.24 8.18 -33.07
CA GLU A 149 26.17 7.38 -33.85
C GLU A 149 27.50 7.38 -33.07
N PRO A 150 28.16 6.22 -32.91
CA PRO A 150 29.49 6.23 -32.35
C PRO A 150 30.27 7.27 -33.16
N VAL A 151 30.88 8.25 -32.49
CA VAL A 151 31.85 9.11 -33.17
C VAL A 151 32.97 8.15 -33.54
N LEU A 152 32.96 7.69 -34.78
CA LEU A 152 33.92 6.73 -35.28
C LEU A 152 35.23 7.49 -35.45
N GLU A 153 36.07 7.42 -34.41
CA GLU A 153 37.38 8.07 -34.40
C GLU A 153 38.42 7.15 -35.05
N GLY A 154 39.21 7.72 -35.96
CA GLY A 154 40.30 7.03 -36.65
C GLY A 154 40.35 7.31 -38.15
N ILE A 155 41.55 7.17 -38.74
CA ILE A 155 41.80 7.40 -40.16
C ILE A 155 40.95 6.54 -41.11
N GLY A 156 40.39 5.42 -40.61
CA GLY A 156 39.52 4.53 -41.38
C GLY A 156 38.08 5.04 -41.54
N TYR A 157 37.69 6.07 -40.77
CA TYR A 157 36.33 6.63 -40.74
C TYR A 157 36.27 8.08 -41.21
N TRP A 158 37.41 8.69 -41.52
CA TRP A 158 37.47 10.00 -42.16
C TRP A 158 37.14 9.82 -43.65
N ALA A 159 35.95 10.25 -44.06
CA ALA A 159 35.62 10.36 -45.47
C ALA A 159 36.50 11.46 -46.09
N ILE A 160 37.53 11.07 -46.84
CA ILE A 160 38.24 12.00 -47.71
C ILE A 160 37.25 12.38 -48.82
N GLU A 161 36.94 13.67 -48.91
CA GLU A 161 36.02 14.24 -49.89
C GLU A 161 36.23 13.63 -51.29
N ASN A 162 35.16 13.09 -51.90
CA ASN A 162 35.14 12.49 -53.25
C ASN A 162 35.37 13.51 -54.39
N ASN A 163 36.00 14.66 -54.13
CA ASN A 163 36.10 15.78 -55.07
C ASN A 163 37.54 16.08 -55.49
N PHE A 164 38.43 15.08 -55.50
CA PHE A 164 39.76 15.26 -56.07
C PHE A 164 39.65 15.44 -57.59
N ARG A 165 39.75 16.69 -58.07
CA ARG A 165 39.89 17.02 -59.49
C ARG A 165 41.37 17.17 -59.83
N ILE A 166 41.87 16.31 -60.71
CA ILE A 166 43.17 16.45 -61.35
C ILE A 166 42.96 17.34 -62.59
N GLY A 167 43.65 18.47 -62.65
CA GLY A 167 43.79 19.30 -63.84
C GLY A 167 45.07 18.95 -64.60
#